data_AF-A0A6M3IUT6-F1
#
_entry.id   AF-A0A6M3IUT6-F1
#
_cell.length_a   1.000
_cell.length_b   1.000
_cell.length_c   1.000
_cell.angle_alpha   90.00
_cell.angle_beta   90.00
_cell.angle_gamma   90.00
#
_symmetry.space_group_name_H-M   'P 1'
#
loop_
_entity.id
_entity.type
_entity.pdbx_description
1 polymer ?
#
loop_
_entity_poly.entity_id
_entity_poly.type
_entity_poly.pdbx_seq_one_letter_code
_entity_poly.pdbx_strand_id
1 'polypeptide(L)'
;DGNNFYESPSTTQYALADVAGTSVNVVFAVGIDGIILKLMSDTYGTTLESRGVEITPLKEEYEESQIFTDYAITDTNPHDSAIFNTSRYKYATFYIANTLNQSISVQVMTNRANSTTGAVTVGAAFTVAATTGIEARTKTSDTDGYLPYYYLVVTASVAPASGSVNAYAIGRN
;
A
#
# COMPACT_ATOMS: atom_id res chain seq x y z
N ASP A 1 -19.29 -34.76 -33.59
CA ASP A 1 -19.05 -36.21 -33.42
C ASP A 1 -17.57 -36.55 -33.27
N GLY A 2 -16.66 -35.57 -33.22
CA GLY A 2 -15.22 -35.84 -33.12
C GLY A 2 -14.59 -36.31 -34.43
N ASN A 3 -15.33 -36.32 -35.54
CA ASN A 3 -14.82 -36.78 -36.84
C ASN A 3 -14.26 -35.65 -37.71
N ASN A 4 -14.60 -34.39 -37.40
CA ASN A 4 -14.11 -33.21 -38.10
C ASN A 4 -13.44 -32.26 -37.11
N PHE A 5 -12.19 -31.88 -37.41
CA PHE A 5 -11.43 -30.89 -36.67
C PHE A 5 -11.14 -29.71 -37.59
N TYR A 6 -11.41 -28.51 -37.10
CA TYR A 6 -11.09 -27.26 -37.78
C TYR A 6 -10.14 -26.46 -36.90
N GLU A 7 -9.08 -25.93 -37.50
CA GLU A 7 -8.14 -25.08 -36.79
C GLU A 7 -8.81 -23.74 -36.46
N SER A 8 -8.70 -23.32 -35.19
CA SER A 8 -9.07 -21.98 -34.75
C SER A 8 -7.77 -21.21 -34.50
N PRO A 9 -7.51 -20.10 -35.22
CA PRO A 9 -6.37 -19.26 -34.90
C PRO A 9 -6.49 -18.70 -33.48
N SER A 10 -5.35 -18.53 -32.83
CA SER A 10 -5.20 -18.00 -31.48
C SER A 10 -4.33 -16.75 -31.52
N THR A 11 -4.58 -15.80 -30.61
CA THR A 11 -3.78 -14.58 -30.48
C THR A 11 -2.47 -14.78 -29.70
N THR A 12 -2.20 -15.99 -29.21
CA THR A 12 -1.02 -16.33 -28.42
C THR A 12 -0.16 -17.39 -29.09
N GLN A 13 1.16 -17.31 -28.88
CA GLN A 13 2.15 -18.31 -29.27
C GLN A 13 2.51 -19.28 -28.12
N TYR A 14 1.98 -19.02 -26.92
CA TYR A 14 2.23 -19.84 -25.74
C TYR A 14 1.41 -21.14 -25.78
N ALA A 15 1.97 -22.22 -25.23
CA ALA A 15 1.29 -23.50 -25.14
C ALA A 15 0.09 -23.45 -24.18
N LEU A 16 -1.00 -24.11 -24.59
CA LEU A 16 -2.20 -24.30 -23.79
C LEU A 16 -2.15 -25.68 -23.11
N ALA A 17 -2.57 -25.73 -21.84
CA ALA A 17 -2.49 -26.89 -20.98
C ALA A 17 -3.83 -27.57 -20.75
N ASP A 18 -4.94 -26.82 -20.71
CA ASP A 18 -6.26 -27.38 -20.44
C ASP A 18 -7.40 -26.53 -21.04
N VAL A 19 -8.60 -27.14 -21.15
CA VAL A 19 -9.82 -26.51 -21.66
C VAL A 19 -10.97 -26.78 -20.70
N ALA A 20 -11.67 -25.72 -20.28
CA ALA A 20 -12.81 -25.80 -19.37
C ALA A 20 -13.98 -24.96 -19.88
N GLY A 21 -15.21 -25.41 -19.69
CA GLY A 21 -16.39 -24.67 -20.12
C GLY A 21 -17.66 -25.10 -19.39
N THR A 22 -18.62 -24.19 -19.31
CA THR A 22 -19.93 -24.43 -18.66
C THR A 22 -21.08 -24.51 -19.66
N SER A 23 -20.86 -24.09 -20.90
CA SER A 23 -21.82 -24.21 -22.00
C SER A 23 -21.10 -24.11 -23.36
N VAL A 24 -21.84 -24.37 -24.44
CA VAL A 24 -21.32 -24.25 -25.82
C VAL A 24 -20.83 -22.85 -26.19
N ASN A 25 -21.26 -21.81 -25.45
CA ASN A 25 -20.88 -20.41 -25.68
C ASN A 25 -19.90 -19.87 -24.62
N VAL A 26 -19.50 -20.71 -23.66
CA VAL A 26 -18.63 -20.33 -22.56
C VAL A 26 -17.59 -21.44 -22.37
N VAL A 27 -16.54 -21.35 -23.19
CA VAL A 27 -15.39 -22.24 -23.16
C VAL A 27 -14.13 -21.39 -22.98
N PHE A 28 -13.20 -21.89 -22.18
CA PHE A 28 -11.92 -21.27 -21.87
C PHE A 28 -10.80 -22.26 -22.16
N ALA A 29 -9.66 -21.75 -22.62
CA ALA A 29 -8.41 -22.49 -22.67
C ALA A 29 -7.39 -21.80 -21.76
N VAL A 30 -6.67 -22.57 -20.96
CA VAL A 30 -5.64 -22.06 -20.04
C VAL A 30 -4.27 -22.55 -20.45
N GLY A 31 -3.24 -21.73 -20.26
CA GLY A 31 -1.86 -22.03 -20.66
C GLY A 31 -0.83 -21.60 -19.62
N ILE A 32 0.44 -21.69 -20.01
CA ILE A 32 1.56 -21.22 -19.20
C ILE A 32 1.51 -19.69 -18.99
N ASP A 33 2.23 -19.19 -17.99
CA ASP A 33 2.33 -17.77 -17.64
C ASP A 33 0.97 -17.08 -17.39
N GLY A 34 -0.03 -17.83 -16.92
CA GLY A 34 -1.33 -17.28 -16.52
C GLY A 34 -2.24 -16.93 -17.70
N ILE A 35 -1.97 -17.44 -18.89
CA ILE A 35 -2.79 -17.19 -20.07
C ILE A 35 -4.15 -17.88 -19.93
N ILE A 36 -5.21 -17.10 -20.15
CA ILE A 36 -6.59 -17.57 -20.24
C ILE A 36 -7.19 -16.99 -21.51
N LEU A 37 -7.60 -17.86 -22.43
CA LEU A 37 -8.33 -17.51 -23.65
C LEU A 37 -9.79 -17.86 -23.47
N LYS A 38 -10.69 -17.02 -23.99
CA LYS A 38 -12.12 -17.32 -24.01
C LYS A 38 -12.56 -17.54 -25.45
N LEU A 39 -13.33 -18.60 -25.68
CA LEU A 39 -14.00 -18.84 -26.95
C LEU A 39 -15.05 -17.76 -27.17
N MET A 40 -14.88 -16.97 -28.21
CA MET A 40 -15.87 -16.01 -28.69
C MET A 40 -16.49 -16.58 -29.96
N SER A 41 -17.81 -16.79 -29.94
CA SER A 41 -18.55 -17.14 -31.16
C SER A 41 -19.03 -15.85 -31.79
N ASP A 42 -18.47 -15.50 -32.95
CA ASP A 42 -19.13 -14.57 -33.86
C ASP A 42 -19.89 -15.36 -34.93
N THR A 43 -20.68 -14.65 -35.75
CA THR A 43 -21.52 -15.24 -36.81
C THR A 43 -20.71 -15.83 -37.98
N TYR A 44 -19.38 -15.67 -37.99
CA TYR A 44 -18.50 -16.06 -39.10
C TYR A 44 -17.28 -16.92 -38.70
N GLY A 45 -17.10 -17.25 -37.41
CA GLY A 45 -16.05 -18.13 -36.93
C GLY A 45 -15.94 -18.11 -35.41
N THR A 46 -15.39 -19.19 -34.84
CA THR A 46 -14.96 -19.19 -33.44
C THR A 46 -13.51 -18.70 -33.36
N THR A 47 -13.26 -17.66 -32.58
CA THR A 47 -11.89 -17.17 -32.33
C THR A 47 -11.57 -17.28 -30.85
N LEU A 48 -10.35 -17.73 -30.53
CA LEU A 48 -9.82 -17.70 -29.16
C LEU A 48 -9.13 -16.35 -28.96
N GLU A 49 -9.84 -15.44 -28.30
CA GLU A 49 -9.25 -14.17 -27.90
C GLU A 49 -8.66 -14.30 -26.50
N SER A 50 -7.47 -13.72 -26.30
CA SER A 50 -6.96 -13.42 -24.98
C SER A 50 -7.80 -12.30 -24.35
N ARG A 51 -9.03 -12.61 -23.99
CA ARG A 51 -9.79 -11.84 -22.98
C ARG A 51 -9.30 -12.27 -21.60
N GLY A 52 -7.98 -12.27 -21.43
CA GLY A 52 -7.35 -12.52 -20.16
C GLY A 52 -8.08 -11.66 -19.14
N VAL A 53 -8.44 -12.26 -18.02
CA VAL A 53 -8.54 -11.46 -16.81
C VAL A 53 -7.24 -10.67 -16.81
N GLU A 54 -7.33 -9.36 -16.92
CA GLU A 54 -6.21 -8.51 -16.58
C GLU A 54 -6.01 -8.83 -15.10
N ILE A 55 -5.16 -9.81 -14.83
CA ILE A 55 -4.56 -9.97 -13.51
C ILE A 55 -3.76 -8.68 -13.48
N THR A 56 -4.36 -7.60 -12.99
CA THR A 56 -3.58 -6.51 -12.48
C THR A 56 -2.77 -7.21 -11.40
N PRO A 57 -1.45 -7.47 -11.58
CA PRO A 57 -0.67 -7.89 -10.44
C PRO A 57 -1.01 -6.87 -9.36
N LEU A 58 -1.29 -7.31 -8.13
CA LEU A 58 -1.42 -6.38 -7.01
C LEU A 58 -0.20 -5.49 -7.12
N LYS A 59 -0.41 -4.26 -7.60
CA LYS A 59 0.65 -3.32 -7.83
C LYS A 59 1.08 -3.05 -6.40
N GLU A 60 2.20 -3.63 -5.98
CA GLU A 60 2.83 -3.34 -4.69
C GLU A 60 3.40 -1.92 -4.71
N GLU A 61 2.63 -0.97 -5.22
CA GLU A 61 2.92 0.44 -5.14
C GLU A 61 2.67 0.85 -3.70
N TYR A 62 3.73 1.32 -3.08
CA TYR A 62 3.60 2.03 -1.83
C TYR A 62 2.91 3.36 -2.12
N GLU A 63 2.11 3.81 -1.16
CA GLU A 63 1.61 5.18 -1.17
C GLU A 63 2.29 5.94 -0.06
N GLU A 64 2.77 7.13 -0.37
CA GLU A 64 3.38 8.04 0.59
C GLU A 64 2.48 9.24 0.83
N SER A 65 2.32 9.61 2.10
CA SER A 65 1.67 10.84 2.52
C SER A 65 2.59 11.59 3.48
N GLN A 66 2.93 12.83 3.13
CA GLN A 66 3.64 13.71 4.05
C GLN A 66 2.67 14.19 5.15
N ILE A 67 3.01 13.95 6.42
CA ILE A 67 2.17 14.21 7.59
C ILE A 67 2.72 15.32 8.48
N PHE A 68 4.00 15.68 8.32
CA PHE A 68 4.57 16.96 8.71
C PHE A 68 5.34 17.54 7.52
N THR A 69 5.06 18.80 7.18
CA THR A 69 5.71 19.52 6.06
C THR A 69 6.42 20.73 6.61
N ASP A 70 7.75 20.70 6.60
CA ASP A 70 8.64 21.74 7.13
C ASP A 70 8.14 22.35 8.45
N TYR A 71 7.69 21.49 9.36
CA TYR A 71 7.03 21.93 10.57
C TYR A 71 8.05 22.46 11.57
N ALA A 72 8.00 23.76 11.85
CA ALA A 72 8.83 24.40 12.84
C ALA A 72 8.24 24.23 14.24
N ILE A 73 8.97 23.53 15.11
CA ILE A 73 8.64 23.43 16.55
C ILE A 73 9.42 24.53 17.26
N THR A 74 8.72 25.38 18.02
CA THR A 74 9.32 26.52 18.74
C THR A 74 9.03 26.50 20.23
N ASP A 75 8.44 25.42 20.74
CA ASP A 75 8.14 25.23 22.15
C ASP A 75 8.41 23.77 22.59
N THR A 76 7.95 23.40 23.79
CA THR A 76 8.09 22.05 24.36
C THR A 76 6.75 21.31 24.44
N ASN A 77 5.70 21.82 23.81
CA ASN A 77 4.39 21.19 23.81
C ASN A 77 4.37 20.01 22.83
N PRO A 78 3.45 19.05 23.00
CA PRO A 78 3.21 18.02 21.99
C PRO A 78 2.58 18.61 20.73
N HIS A 79 3.05 18.17 19.57
CA HIS A 79 2.50 18.54 18.26
C HIS A 79 2.01 17.30 17.52
N ASP A 80 0.76 17.34 17.07
CA ASP A 80 0.13 16.27 16.29
C ASP A 80 0.39 16.46 14.80
N SER A 81 0.74 15.37 14.10
CA SER A 81 0.81 15.35 12.64
C SER A 81 -0.58 15.30 12.00
N ALA A 82 -0.63 15.41 10.68
CA ALA A 82 -1.81 14.98 9.93
C ALA A 82 -2.08 13.47 10.15
N ILE A 83 -3.34 13.07 10.07
CA ILE A 83 -3.77 11.67 10.22
C ILE A 83 -3.62 10.95 8.88
N PHE A 84 -2.99 9.78 8.91
CA PHE A 84 -2.85 8.86 7.79
C PHE A 84 -3.81 7.68 7.93
N ASN A 85 -4.57 7.38 6.87
CA ASN A 85 -5.48 6.24 6.82
C ASN A 85 -4.77 5.00 6.25
N THR A 86 -4.59 3.99 7.10
CA THR A 86 -3.95 2.72 6.78
C THR A 86 -4.93 1.60 6.47
N SER A 87 -6.24 1.85 6.40
CA SER A 87 -7.27 0.81 6.27
C SER A 87 -7.07 -0.14 5.09
N ARG A 88 -6.35 0.30 4.05
CA ARG A 88 -6.08 -0.43 2.81
C ARG A 88 -4.64 -0.97 2.70
N TYR A 89 -3.82 -0.87 3.76
CA TYR A 89 -2.43 -1.32 3.77
C TYR A 89 -2.18 -2.33 4.88
N LYS A 90 -1.32 -3.32 4.59
CA LYS A 90 -0.85 -4.29 5.58
C LYS A 90 0.30 -3.75 6.43
N TYR A 91 1.14 -2.92 5.82
CA TYR A 91 2.32 -2.30 6.44
C TYR A 91 2.18 -0.79 6.41
N ALA A 92 2.55 -0.13 7.51
CA ALA A 92 2.69 1.31 7.58
C ALA A 92 4.08 1.67 8.13
N THR A 93 4.86 2.44 7.38
CA THR A 93 6.18 2.94 7.82
C THR A 93 6.12 4.43 8.02
N PHE A 94 6.55 4.88 9.20
CA PHE A 94 6.71 6.30 9.51
C PHE A 94 8.17 6.66 9.36
N TYR A 95 8.48 7.53 8.41
CA TYR A 95 9.80 8.11 8.19
C TYR A 95 9.80 9.54 8.73
N ILE A 96 10.81 9.88 9.54
CA ILE A 96 10.95 11.21 10.15
C ILE A 96 12.35 11.73 9.90
N ALA A 97 12.43 12.96 9.42
CA ALA A 97 13.66 13.74 9.30
C ALA A 97 13.58 14.98 10.18
N ASN A 98 14.54 15.11 11.09
CA ASN A 98 14.64 16.23 12.02
C ASN A 98 15.85 17.11 11.65
N THR A 99 15.57 18.35 11.29
CA THR A 99 16.60 19.38 11.06
C THR A 99 16.62 20.43 12.17
N LEU A 100 15.80 20.27 13.21
CA LEU A 100 15.79 21.17 14.36
C LEU A 100 17.13 21.11 15.10
N ASN A 101 17.54 22.23 15.70
CA ASN A 101 18.75 22.27 16.54
C ASN A 101 18.61 21.55 17.89
N GLN A 102 17.50 20.84 18.12
CA GLN A 102 17.23 20.01 19.29
C GLN A 102 16.74 18.63 18.84
N SER A 103 17.04 17.62 19.65
CA SER A 103 16.48 16.28 19.46
C SER A 103 14.99 16.30 19.80
N ILE A 104 14.21 15.47 19.11
CA ILE A 104 12.77 15.32 19.32
C ILE A 104 12.44 13.92 19.79
N SER A 105 11.41 13.79 20.62
CA SER A 105 10.76 12.52 20.93
C SER A 105 9.54 12.36 20.03
N VAL A 106 9.39 11.18 19.43
CA VAL A 106 8.30 10.83 18.53
C VAL A 106 7.55 9.63 19.09
N GLN A 107 6.23 9.78 19.26
CA GLN A 107 5.32 8.71 19.62
C GLN A 107 4.35 8.45 18.47
N VAL A 108 4.26 7.20 18.03
CA VAL A 108 3.24 6.78 17.06
C VAL A 108 1.93 6.55 17.80
N MET A 109 0.85 7.14 17.30
CA MET A 109 -0.50 7.03 17.84
C MET A 109 -1.42 6.39 16.80
N THR A 110 -2.44 5.67 17.25
CA THR A 110 -3.46 5.08 16.38
C THR A 110 -4.86 5.20 16.97
N ASN A 111 -5.89 5.16 16.12
CA ASN A 111 -7.28 5.29 16.51
C ASN A 111 -8.23 4.52 15.58
N ARG A 112 -9.40 4.15 16.11
CA ARG A 112 -10.53 3.56 15.36
C ARG A 112 -11.25 4.59 14.49
N ALA A 113 -11.19 5.86 14.84
CA ALA A 113 -11.86 6.96 14.15
C ALA A 113 -10.81 7.95 13.61
N ASN A 114 -11.15 8.69 12.56
CA ASN A 114 -10.29 9.73 11.99
C ASN A 114 -10.26 10.96 12.93
N SER A 115 -9.61 10.81 14.07
CA SER A 115 -9.51 11.79 15.15
C SER A 115 -8.31 11.46 16.06
N THR A 116 -7.77 12.46 16.74
CA THR A 116 -6.77 12.30 17.79
C THR A 116 -7.40 11.99 19.16
N THR A 117 -8.70 12.22 19.33
CA THR A 117 -9.39 11.99 20.61
C THR A 117 -9.56 10.49 20.87
N GLY A 118 -9.10 10.03 22.04
CA GLY A 118 -9.16 8.62 22.43
C GLY A 118 -8.18 7.72 21.68
N ALA A 119 -7.17 8.30 21.02
CA ALA A 119 -6.11 7.54 20.39
C ALA A 119 -5.24 6.79 21.42
N VAL A 120 -4.66 5.68 20.99
CA VAL A 120 -3.79 4.83 21.80
C VAL A 120 -2.36 4.83 21.24
N THR A 121 -1.39 4.65 22.12
CA THR A 121 0.02 4.59 21.77
C THR A 121 0.37 3.27 21.09
N VAL A 122 1.19 3.32 20.03
CA VAL A 122 1.68 2.14 19.32
C VAL A 122 3.17 1.95 19.55
N GLY A 123 3.51 1.01 20.43
CA GLY A 123 4.88 0.80 20.88
C GLY A 123 5.43 2.00 21.67
N ALA A 124 6.73 1.96 21.94
CA ALA A 124 7.42 3.00 22.70
C ALA A 124 7.78 4.21 21.84
N ALA A 125 7.82 5.38 22.47
CA ALA A 125 8.40 6.58 21.88
C ALA A 125 9.89 6.37 21.58
N PHE A 126 10.40 7.08 20.58
CA PHE A 126 11.80 7.04 20.17
C PHE A 126 12.34 8.46 19.92
N THR A 127 13.66 8.60 19.98
CA THR A 127 14.32 9.90 19.80
C THR A 127 14.86 10.03 18.39
N VAL A 128 14.61 11.17 17.74
CA VAL A 128 15.26 11.57 16.49
C VAL A 128 16.25 12.67 16.82
N ALA A 129 17.54 12.43 16.51
CA ALA A 129 18.63 13.35 16.86
C ALA A 129 18.47 14.74 16.21
N ALA A 130 19.11 15.75 16.80
CA ALA A 130 19.14 17.11 16.25
C ALA A 130 19.86 17.20 14.89
N THR A 131 19.51 18.24 14.13
CA THR A 131 20.17 18.76 12.91
C THR A 131 20.11 17.87 11.68
N THR A 132 20.39 16.58 11.80
CA THR A 132 20.40 15.62 10.68
C THR A 132 19.84 14.26 11.08
N GLY A 133 19.01 14.20 12.12
CA GLY A 133 18.44 12.95 12.60
C GLY A 133 17.42 12.40 11.61
N ILE A 134 17.55 11.12 11.26
CA ILE A 134 16.60 10.38 10.43
C ILE A 134 16.27 9.08 11.14
N GLU A 135 14.97 8.79 11.28
CA GLU A 135 14.48 7.54 11.85
C GLU A 135 13.32 7.00 11.01
N ALA A 136 13.17 5.68 11.00
CA ALA A 136 12.05 5.02 10.37
C ALA A 136 11.51 3.90 11.27
N ARG A 137 10.17 3.80 11.39
CA ARG A 137 9.51 2.73 12.14
C ARG A 137 8.40 2.11 11.31
N THR A 138 8.55 0.84 10.98
CA THR A 138 7.50 0.04 10.34
C THR A 138 6.62 -0.59 11.41
N LYS A 139 5.32 -0.54 11.17
CA LYS A 139 4.26 -1.11 12.00
C LYS A 139 3.44 -2.10 11.19
N THR A 140 3.00 -3.17 11.85
CA THR A 140 2.19 -4.23 11.25
C THR A 140 0.99 -4.51 12.12
N SER A 141 -0.17 -4.70 11.49
CA SER A 141 -1.42 -4.99 12.19
C SER A 141 -1.35 -6.24 13.07
N ASP A 142 -0.49 -7.19 12.70
CA ASP A 142 -0.36 -8.49 13.37
C ASP A 142 0.29 -8.38 14.75
N THR A 143 1.14 -7.36 14.98
CA THR A 143 1.83 -7.17 16.27
C THR A 143 1.30 -5.98 17.06
N ASP A 144 0.85 -4.93 16.38
CA ASP A 144 0.48 -3.66 17.02
C ASP A 144 -1.05 -3.55 17.29
N GLY A 145 -1.84 -4.50 16.77
CA GLY A 145 -3.29 -4.41 16.73
C GLY A 145 -3.78 -3.62 15.52
N TYR A 146 -4.97 -3.95 15.01
CA TYR A 146 -5.52 -3.31 13.81
C TYR A 146 -6.39 -2.10 14.18
N LEU A 147 -5.88 -0.90 13.87
CA LEU A 147 -6.62 0.36 13.91
C LEU A 147 -6.27 1.20 12.67
N PRO A 148 -7.24 1.78 11.94
CA PRO A 148 -7.00 2.30 10.59
C PRO A 148 -6.42 3.71 10.53
N TYR A 149 -6.40 4.48 11.62
CA TYR A 149 -5.96 5.88 11.57
C TYR A 149 -4.73 6.09 12.43
N TYR A 150 -3.63 6.49 11.82
CA TYR A 150 -2.36 6.74 12.51
C TYR A 150 -1.94 8.19 12.40
N TYR A 151 -1.23 8.68 13.42
CA TYR A 151 -0.55 9.97 13.39
C TYR A 151 0.66 9.94 14.33
N LEU A 152 1.50 10.96 14.23
CA LEU A 152 2.66 11.13 15.11
C LEU A 152 2.40 12.25 16.10
N VAL A 153 2.85 12.05 17.33
CA VAL A 153 3.02 13.11 18.33
C VAL A 153 4.50 13.38 18.47
N VAL A 154 4.90 14.62 18.27
CA VAL A 154 6.30 15.06 18.35
C VAL A 154 6.45 16.08 19.46
N THR A 155 7.46 15.88 20.31
CA THR A 155 7.76 16.79 21.43
C THR A 155 9.26 17.06 21.50
N ALA A 156 9.64 18.32 21.70
CA ALA A 156 11.01 18.69 22.03
C ALA A 156 11.16 18.86 23.56
N SER A 157 12.26 18.35 24.14
CA SER A 157 12.54 18.54 25.56
C SER A 157 13.01 19.97 25.90
N VAL A 158 13.52 20.68 24.88
CA VAL A 158 13.92 22.08 24.93
C VAL A 158 13.40 22.74 23.66
N ALA A 159 12.83 23.94 23.79
CA ALA A 159 12.30 24.70 22.66
C ALA A 159 13.38 24.89 21.57
N PRO A 160 13.19 24.35 20.36
CA PRO A 160 14.13 24.55 19.27
C PRO A 160 14.13 26.01 18.80
N ALA A 161 15.29 26.47 18.32
CA ALA A 161 15.47 27.85 17.84
C ALA A 161 15.53 27.96 16.31
N SER A 162 15.72 26.83 15.62
CA SER A 162 15.86 26.78 14.17
C SER A 162 15.62 25.37 13.63
N GLY A 163 15.30 25.27 12.34
CA GLY A 163 15.09 24.02 11.62
C GLY A 163 13.63 23.62 11.54
N SER A 164 13.37 22.43 11.01
CA SER A 164 12.04 21.88 10.82
C SER A 164 12.01 20.35 10.95
N VAL A 165 10.81 19.82 11.16
CA VAL A 165 10.51 18.39 11.09
C VAL A 165 9.74 18.10 9.81
N ASN A 166 10.20 17.09 9.08
CA ASN A 166 9.47 16.48 7.98
C ASN A 166 9.16 15.03 8.34
N ALA A 167 7.93 14.60 8.11
CA ALA A 167 7.53 13.22 8.38
C ALA A 167 6.58 12.70 7.30
N TYR A 168 6.75 11.43 6.96
CA TYR A 168 6.02 10.73 5.92
C TYR A 168 5.46 9.42 6.47
N ALA A 169 4.21 9.14 6.15
CA ALA A 169 3.59 7.85 6.36
C ALA A 169 3.51 7.11 5.03
N ILE A 170 4.05 5.90 4.99
CA ILE A 170 4.17 5.08 3.78
C ILE A 170 3.38 3.80 3.99
N GLY A 171 2.32 3.61 3.22
CA GLY A 171 1.48 2.41 3.23
C GLY A 171 1.90 1.42 2.14
N ARG A 172 1.96 0.12 2.47
CA ARG A 172 2.23 -0.96 1.52
C ARG A 172 1.37 -2.19 1.81
N ASN A 173 0.93 -2.88 0.76
CA ASN A 173 0.25 -4.18 0.84
C ASN A 173 1.22 -5.35 0.72
#